data_AF-A0A852BDQ6-F1
#
_entry.id   AF-A0A852BDQ6-F1
#
_cell.length_a   1.000
_cell.length_b   1.000
_cell.length_c   1.000
_cell.angle_alpha   90.00
_cell.angle_beta   90.00
_cell.angle_gamma   90.00
#
_symmetry.space_group_name_H-M   'P 1'
#
loop_
_entity.id
_entity.type
_entity.pdbx_description
1 polymer ?
#
loop_
_entity_poly.entity_id
_entity_poly.type
_entity_poly.pdbx_seq_one_letter_code
_entity_poly.pdbx_strand_id
1 'polypeptide(L)'
;MPPPSDIVKVAVEWPGANAQLLEIDQKRPLASIIKEVCDGWSLPNPEYYTLRYADGPQLYITEQTRCDIKNGTILQLAVSPSRAARQLMERIQSHGMEARLDAMKELAKLSADVTFATEFINMEGITVLTRLVESGTKLLSHYSEMLAFTLTAFLELMDHGIVSWDMVSITFIKQIAGYVSQPMVDVSILQRSLAILESMVLNSQTLYQKIAEEITVGQLISHLQVSNQEIQTYAIALINALFLKAPEDKRQEMANAFAQKHLRSIILNHVIRGNRPIKTEMAHQLYVLQVLTFNLLEERMMTKMDPNDQAQRDIIFELRRIAFDAESDSNTVPGSGTEKRKAMYTKDYKMLGFTNHINPAMDFTQTPPGMLALDNMLYLAKFHQDTYIRV
;
A
#
# COMPACT_ATOMS: atom_id res chain seq x y z
N MET A 1 -33.85 -30.34 26.16
CA MET A 1 -32.39 -30.47 26.34
C MET A 1 -31.73 -29.40 25.51
N PRO A 2 -30.73 -28.66 26.03
CA PRO A 2 -29.86 -27.90 25.15
C PRO A 2 -29.25 -28.87 24.13
N PRO A 3 -29.10 -28.49 22.85
CA PRO A 3 -28.40 -29.33 21.90
C PRO A 3 -27.01 -29.66 22.45
N PRO A 4 -26.52 -30.90 22.29
CA PRO A 4 -25.14 -31.20 22.64
C PRO A 4 -24.22 -30.19 21.92
N SER A 5 -23.18 -29.72 22.61
CA SER A 5 -22.29 -28.65 22.13
C SER A 5 -21.72 -28.87 20.73
N ASP A 6 -21.71 -30.14 20.29
CA ASP A 6 -21.06 -30.60 19.08
C ASP A 6 -22.06 -30.81 17.92
N ILE A 7 -23.35 -30.51 18.10
CA ILE A 7 -24.37 -30.60 17.03
C ILE A 7 -24.80 -29.21 16.59
N VAL A 8 -24.74 -28.95 15.29
CA VAL A 8 -25.16 -27.70 14.66
C VAL A 8 -26.27 -27.96 13.65
N LYS A 9 -27.38 -27.25 13.77
CA LYS A 9 -28.53 -27.34 12.85
C LYS A 9 -28.34 -26.38 11.68
N VAL A 10 -28.41 -26.89 10.46
CA VAL A 10 -28.23 -26.11 9.23
C VAL A 10 -29.27 -26.47 8.18
N ALA A 11 -29.45 -25.58 7.20
CA ALA A 11 -30.13 -25.89 5.95
C ALA A 11 -29.08 -26.01 4.83
N VAL A 12 -29.14 -27.05 4.00
CA VAL A 12 -28.30 -27.19 2.82
C VAL A 12 -29.16 -27.07 1.57
N GLU A 13 -28.79 -26.16 0.68
CA GLU A 13 -29.47 -25.85 -0.57
C GLU A 13 -28.77 -26.46 -1.79
N TRP A 14 -29.55 -26.75 -2.83
CA TRP A 14 -29.07 -27.16 -4.14
C TRP A 14 -29.98 -26.59 -5.24
N PRO A 15 -29.43 -26.07 -6.35
CA PRO A 15 -30.23 -25.47 -7.41
C PRO A 15 -31.34 -26.40 -7.93
N GLY A 16 -32.59 -25.94 -7.86
CA GLY A 16 -33.75 -26.69 -8.35
C GLY A 16 -34.27 -27.77 -7.40
N ALA A 17 -33.75 -27.88 -6.18
CA ALA A 17 -34.24 -28.81 -5.16
C ALA A 17 -34.68 -28.09 -3.88
N ASN A 18 -35.54 -28.75 -3.09
CA ASN A 18 -35.87 -28.27 -1.75
C ASN A 18 -34.66 -28.44 -0.81
N ALA A 19 -34.46 -27.47 0.07
CA ALA A 19 -33.39 -27.50 1.05
C ALA A 19 -33.53 -28.70 2.01
N GLN A 20 -32.41 -29.33 2.34
CA GLN A 20 -32.35 -30.38 3.36
C GLN A 20 -32.00 -29.76 4.71
N LEU A 21 -32.75 -30.10 5.76
CA LEU A 21 -32.44 -29.67 7.13
C LEU A 21 -31.63 -30.76 7.83
N LEU A 22 -30.40 -30.43 8.23
CA LEU A 22 -29.47 -31.39 8.83
C LEU A 22 -29.05 -30.96 10.23
N GLU A 23 -28.86 -31.95 11.09
CA GLU A 23 -28.15 -31.81 12.37
C GLU A 23 -26.72 -32.32 12.17
N ILE A 24 -25.80 -31.40 11.88
CA ILE A 24 -24.39 -31.72 11.66
C ILE A 24 -23.73 -32.02 13.01
N ASP A 25 -23.34 -33.28 13.19
CA ASP A 25 -22.40 -33.68 14.24
C ASP A 25 -20.98 -33.27 13.84
N GLN A 26 -20.39 -32.37 14.62
CA GLN A 26 -19.04 -31.83 14.41
C GLN A 26 -17.93 -32.89 14.52
N LYS A 27 -18.23 -34.08 15.07
CA LYS A 27 -17.30 -35.22 15.12
C LYS A 27 -17.36 -36.10 13.88
N ARG A 28 -18.44 -36.02 13.09
CA ARG A 28 -18.58 -36.80 11.84
C ARG A 28 -17.77 -36.12 10.73
N PRO A 29 -16.94 -36.85 9.96
CA PRO A 29 -16.21 -36.27 8.83
C PRO A 29 -17.14 -35.59 7.81
N LEU A 30 -16.72 -34.46 7.23
CA LEU A 30 -17.50 -33.72 6.22
C LEU A 30 -17.84 -34.61 5.03
N ALA A 31 -16.92 -35.48 4.60
CA ALA A 31 -17.16 -36.42 3.52
C ALA A 31 -18.37 -37.34 3.77
N SER A 32 -18.60 -37.76 5.03
CA SER A 32 -19.79 -38.55 5.38
C SER A 32 -21.06 -37.73 5.31
N ILE A 33 -21.01 -36.46 5.73
CA ILE A 33 -22.16 -35.54 5.72
C ILE A 33 -22.52 -35.21 4.27
N ILE A 34 -21.53 -34.91 3.43
CA ILE A 34 -21.72 -34.64 2.00
C ILE A 34 -22.35 -35.84 1.30
N LYS A 35 -21.87 -37.06 1.60
CA LYS A 35 -22.49 -38.28 1.07
C LYS A 35 -23.97 -38.39 1.42
N GLU A 36 -24.33 -38.15 2.68
CA GLU A 36 -25.73 -38.17 3.14
C GLU A 36 -26.58 -37.12 2.41
N VAL A 37 -26.07 -35.90 2.24
CA VAL A 37 -26.74 -34.83 1.49
C VAL A 37 -26.93 -35.21 0.01
N CYS A 38 -25.89 -35.75 -0.63
CA CYS A 38 -25.96 -36.22 -2.02
C CYS A 38 -26.97 -37.35 -2.19
N ASP A 39 -26.99 -38.33 -1.28
CA ASP A 39 -27.95 -39.43 -1.28
C ASP A 39 -29.39 -38.90 -1.19
N GLY A 40 -29.64 -37.88 -0.36
CA GLY A 40 -30.93 -37.21 -0.22
C GLY A 40 -31.47 -36.55 -1.50
N TRP A 41 -30.59 -36.12 -2.42
CA TRP A 41 -30.96 -35.58 -3.73
C TRP A 41 -30.63 -36.51 -4.90
N SER A 42 -30.25 -37.77 -4.63
CA SER A 42 -29.87 -38.75 -5.66
C SER A 42 -28.72 -38.27 -6.58
N LEU A 43 -27.78 -37.49 -6.03
CA LEU A 43 -26.62 -37.01 -6.76
C LEU A 43 -25.49 -38.06 -6.75
N PRO A 44 -25.00 -38.51 -7.91
CA PRO A 44 -23.89 -39.46 -7.96
C PRO A 44 -22.56 -38.79 -7.58
N ASN A 45 -21.57 -39.60 -7.20
CA ASN A 45 -20.19 -39.15 -6.94
C ASN A 45 -20.07 -38.04 -5.87
N PRO A 46 -20.37 -38.34 -4.58
CA PRO A 46 -20.29 -37.36 -3.50
C PRO A 46 -18.90 -36.72 -3.35
N GLU A 47 -17.84 -37.39 -3.79
CA GLU A 47 -16.46 -36.88 -3.81
C GLU A 47 -16.26 -35.64 -4.72
N TYR A 48 -17.22 -35.35 -5.60
CA TYR A 48 -17.18 -34.18 -6.47
C TYR A 48 -17.75 -32.91 -5.84
N TYR A 49 -18.30 -33.02 -4.64
CA TYR A 49 -18.99 -31.94 -3.97
C TYR A 49 -18.31 -31.56 -2.67
N THR A 50 -18.63 -30.37 -2.19
CA THR A 50 -18.30 -29.89 -0.86
C THR A 50 -19.41 -28.98 -0.34
N LEU A 51 -19.31 -28.59 0.92
CA LEU A 51 -20.18 -27.57 1.51
C LEU A 51 -19.55 -26.19 1.38
N ARG A 52 -20.40 -25.20 1.11
CA ARG A 52 -20.04 -23.78 1.00
C ARG A 52 -21.11 -22.96 1.72
N TYR A 53 -20.77 -21.80 2.27
CA TYR A 53 -21.80 -20.88 2.76
C TYR A 53 -22.67 -20.39 1.59
N ALA A 54 -23.99 -20.29 1.80
CA ALA A 54 -24.92 -19.76 0.80
C ALA A 54 -24.87 -18.22 0.73
N ASP A 55 -24.63 -17.59 1.88
CA ASP A 55 -24.61 -16.13 2.05
C ASP A 55 -23.20 -15.54 2.14
N GLY A 56 -23.12 -14.21 2.01
CA GLY A 56 -21.91 -13.43 2.22
C GLY A 56 -20.81 -13.75 1.18
N PRO A 57 -19.54 -13.93 1.61
CA PRO A 57 -18.44 -14.27 0.69
C PRO A 57 -18.59 -15.68 0.09
N GLN A 58 -19.52 -16.49 0.59
CA GLN A 58 -19.70 -17.87 0.19
C GLN A 58 -18.36 -18.62 0.28
N LEU A 59 -17.82 -18.83 1.48
CA LEU A 59 -16.55 -19.55 1.62
C LEU A 59 -16.77 -21.06 1.60
N TYR A 60 -15.80 -21.80 1.08
CA TYR A 60 -15.71 -23.25 1.16
C TYR A 60 -15.48 -23.68 2.60
N ILE A 61 -16.14 -24.77 2.99
CA ILE A 61 -16.04 -25.34 4.32
C ILE A 61 -15.05 -26.50 4.28
N THR A 62 -14.06 -26.42 5.16
CA THR A 62 -13.04 -27.46 5.36
C THR A 62 -13.20 -28.08 6.74
N GLU A 63 -12.46 -29.15 7.01
CA GLU A 63 -12.44 -29.74 8.35
C GLU A 63 -11.89 -28.76 9.41
N GLN A 64 -11.11 -27.76 8.99
CA GLN A 64 -10.59 -26.72 9.89
C GLN A 64 -11.60 -25.61 10.15
N THR A 65 -12.42 -25.22 9.15
CA THR A 65 -13.33 -24.07 9.25
C THR A 65 -14.77 -24.44 9.64
N ARG A 66 -15.12 -25.73 9.64
CA ARG A 66 -16.46 -26.22 10.03
C ARG A 66 -16.90 -25.85 11.45
N CYS A 67 -15.95 -25.52 12.32
CA CYS A 67 -16.23 -25.09 13.70
C CYS A 67 -16.90 -23.70 13.76
N ASP A 68 -16.77 -22.88 12.71
CA ASP A 68 -17.37 -21.54 12.64
C ASP A 68 -18.86 -21.56 12.26
N ILE A 69 -19.37 -22.73 11.84
CA ILE A 69 -20.77 -22.90 11.43
C ILE A 69 -21.67 -22.71 12.66
N LYS A 70 -22.67 -21.84 12.53
CA LYS A 70 -23.64 -21.52 13.60
C LYS A 70 -24.98 -22.21 13.34
N ASN A 71 -25.77 -22.36 14.41
CA ASN A 71 -27.13 -22.85 14.28
C ASN A 71 -27.95 -21.90 13.40
N GLY A 72 -28.69 -22.47 12.44
CA GLY A 72 -29.50 -21.73 11.47
C GLY A 72 -28.72 -21.21 10.26
N THR A 73 -27.43 -21.52 10.12
CA THR A 73 -26.66 -21.18 8.93
C THR A 73 -27.23 -21.90 7.69
N ILE A 74 -27.33 -21.17 6.59
CA ILE A 74 -27.68 -21.70 5.27
C ILE A 74 -26.39 -22.00 4.51
N LEU A 75 -26.27 -23.26 4.10
CA LEU A 75 -25.18 -23.80 3.31
C LEU A 75 -25.71 -24.17 1.93
N GLN A 76 -24.80 -24.31 0.98
CA GLN A 76 -25.09 -24.85 -0.34
C GLN A 76 -24.13 -25.99 -0.64
N LEU A 77 -24.65 -27.03 -1.30
CA LEU A 77 -23.82 -28.06 -1.89
C LEU A 77 -23.20 -27.50 -3.18
N ALA A 78 -21.88 -27.46 -3.26
CA ALA A 78 -21.14 -26.88 -4.38
C ALA A 78 -20.12 -27.87 -4.94
N VAL A 79 -19.64 -27.61 -6.16
CA VAL A 79 -18.53 -28.37 -6.75
C VAL A 79 -17.28 -28.21 -5.87
N SER A 80 -16.54 -29.30 -5.66
CA SER A 80 -15.34 -29.30 -4.83
C SER A 80 -14.27 -28.32 -5.38
N PRO A 81 -13.47 -27.66 -4.51
CA PRO A 81 -12.48 -26.66 -4.91
C PRO A 81 -11.50 -27.17 -5.96
N SER A 82 -11.00 -28.39 -5.80
CA SER A 82 -10.05 -29.02 -6.73
C SER A 82 -10.66 -29.26 -8.11
N ARG A 83 -11.94 -29.65 -8.18
CA ARG A 83 -12.65 -29.84 -9.44
C ARG A 83 -13.00 -28.50 -10.09
N ALA A 84 -13.46 -27.52 -9.31
CA ALA A 84 -13.74 -26.18 -9.78
C ALA A 84 -12.47 -25.53 -10.37
N ALA A 85 -11.33 -25.64 -9.68
CA ALA A 85 -10.03 -25.14 -10.15
C ALA A 85 -9.63 -25.78 -11.49
N ARG A 86 -9.77 -27.11 -11.61
CA ARG A 86 -9.47 -27.83 -12.88
C ARG A 86 -10.38 -27.39 -14.03
N GLN A 87 -11.68 -27.29 -13.78
CA GLN A 87 -12.65 -26.84 -14.79
C GLN A 87 -12.38 -25.41 -15.25
N LEU A 88 -12.05 -24.51 -14.33
CA LEU A 88 -11.70 -23.13 -14.66
C LEU A 88 -10.38 -23.05 -15.44
N MET A 89 -9.39 -23.85 -15.06
CA MET A 89 -8.11 -23.92 -15.76
C MET A 89 -8.29 -24.31 -17.24
N GLU A 90 -9.15 -25.30 -17.53
CA GLU A 90 -9.49 -25.72 -18.89
C GLU A 90 -10.28 -24.62 -19.64
N ARG A 91 -11.31 -24.05 -19.00
CA ARG A 91 -12.18 -23.05 -19.64
C ARG A 91 -11.46 -21.74 -19.96
N ILE A 92 -10.53 -21.29 -19.11
CA ILE A 92 -9.75 -20.06 -19.33
C ILE A 92 -8.82 -20.19 -20.54
N GLN A 93 -8.40 -21.41 -20.88
CA GLN A 93 -7.56 -21.69 -22.05
C GLN A 93 -8.38 -22.07 -23.30
N SER A 94 -9.71 -22.05 -23.21
CA SER A 94 -10.59 -22.41 -24.33
C SER A 94 -10.48 -21.43 -25.51
N HIS A 95 -10.85 -21.89 -26.72
CA HIS A 95 -10.86 -21.02 -27.90
C HIS A 95 -12.03 -20.02 -27.91
N GLY A 96 -13.08 -20.27 -27.13
CA GLY A 96 -14.29 -19.45 -27.08
C GLY A 96 -14.12 -18.25 -26.15
N MET A 97 -14.16 -17.04 -26.71
CA MET A 97 -13.94 -15.78 -25.96
C MET A 97 -14.93 -15.60 -24.80
N GLU A 98 -16.22 -15.84 -25.04
CA GLU A 98 -17.29 -15.71 -24.04
C GLU A 98 -17.12 -16.73 -22.90
N ALA A 99 -16.84 -17.98 -23.23
CA ALA A 99 -16.57 -19.03 -22.25
C ALA A 99 -15.35 -18.71 -21.37
N ARG A 100 -14.30 -18.12 -21.95
CA ARG A 100 -13.14 -17.64 -21.18
C ARG A 100 -13.49 -16.46 -20.28
N LEU A 101 -14.30 -15.52 -20.76
CA LEU A 101 -14.71 -14.35 -19.98
C LEU A 101 -15.52 -14.78 -18.75
N ASP A 102 -16.52 -15.65 -18.93
CA ASP A 102 -17.31 -16.20 -17.83
C ASP A 102 -16.45 -16.97 -16.83
N ALA A 103 -15.53 -17.79 -17.33
CA ALA A 103 -14.59 -18.53 -16.47
C ALA A 103 -13.65 -17.59 -15.70
N MET A 104 -13.19 -16.50 -16.32
CA MET A 104 -12.33 -15.53 -15.65
C MET A 104 -13.09 -14.73 -14.59
N LYS A 105 -14.35 -14.39 -14.85
CA LYS A 105 -15.23 -13.75 -13.87
C LYS A 105 -15.49 -14.65 -12.66
N GLU A 106 -15.73 -15.94 -12.91
CA GLU A 106 -15.88 -16.94 -11.85
C GLU A 106 -14.58 -17.14 -11.07
N LEU A 107 -13.43 -17.19 -11.77
CA LEU A 107 -12.12 -17.28 -11.14
C LEU A 107 -11.84 -16.08 -10.23
N ALA A 108 -12.12 -14.86 -10.69
CA ALA A 108 -11.96 -13.64 -9.90
C ALA A 108 -12.90 -13.56 -8.69
N LYS A 109 -13.93 -14.40 -8.60
CA LYS A 109 -14.76 -14.52 -7.39
C LYS A 109 -14.22 -15.57 -6.43
N LEU A 110 -13.76 -16.71 -6.96
CA LEU A 110 -13.29 -17.83 -6.14
C LEU A 110 -11.86 -17.63 -5.62
N SER A 111 -11.07 -16.78 -6.27
CA SER A 111 -9.68 -16.50 -5.88
C SER A 111 -9.55 -15.86 -4.51
N ALA A 112 -10.58 -15.13 -4.05
CA ALA A 112 -10.66 -14.59 -2.68
C ALA A 112 -10.77 -15.68 -1.59
N ASP A 113 -11.14 -16.93 -1.94
CA ASP A 113 -11.21 -18.04 -0.99
C ASP A 113 -9.89 -18.83 -0.98
N VAL A 114 -9.22 -18.85 0.17
CA VAL A 114 -7.93 -19.54 0.35
C VAL A 114 -7.98 -21.02 -0.01
N THR A 115 -9.11 -21.69 0.20
CA THR A 115 -9.30 -23.12 -0.09
C THR A 115 -9.25 -23.36 -1.59
N PHE A 116 -9.93 -22.52 -2.37
CA PHE A 116 -9.87 -22.58 -3.83
C PHE A 116 -8.53 -22.10 -4.36
N ALA A 117 -8.01 -20.99 -3.82
CA ALA A 117 -6.74 -20.41 -4.23
C ALA A 117 -5.60 -21.42 -4.13
N THR A 118 -5.55 -22.18 -3.04
CA THR A 118 -4.54 -23.25 -2.83
C THR A 118 -4.58 -24.29 -3.95
N GLU A 119 -5.77 -24.79 -4.29
CA GLU A 119 -5.93 -25.78 -5.36
C GLU A 119 -5.54 -25.22 -6.74
N PHE A 120 -5.94 -23.98 -7.04
CA PHE A 120 -5.62 -23.34 -8.32
C PHE A 120 -4.13 -23.02 -8.45
N ILE A 121 -3.49 -22.57 -7.38
CA ILE A 121 -2.05 -22.31 -7.31
C ILE A 121 -1.25 -23.60 -7.51
N ASN A 122 -1.65 -24.70 -6.86
CA ASN A 122 -1.01 -26.01 -7.00
C ASN A 122 -1.05 -26.55 -8.44
N MET A 123 -1.99 -26.06 -9.26
CA MET A 123 -2.07 -26.38 -10.70
C MET A 123 -1.29 -25.40 -11.59
N GLU A 124 -0.37 -24.62 -11.03
CA GLU A 124 0.37 -23.56 -11.74
C GLU A 124 -0.54 -22.43 -12.29
N GLY A 125 -1.69 -22.19 -11.65
CA GLY A 125 -2.66 -21.17 -12.03
C GLY A 125 -2.08 -19.78 -12.20
N ILE A 126 -1.15 -19.38 -11.32
CA ILE A 126 -0.47 -18.07 -11.39
C ILE A 126 0.27 -17.91 -12.73
N THR A 127 1.01 -18.93 -13.16
CA THR A 127 1.77 -18.91 -14.42
C THR A 127 0.86 -18.76 -15.63
N VAL A 128 -0.34 -19.34 -15.57
CA VAL A 128 -1.34 -19.17 -16.64
C VAL A 128 -1.86 -17.73 -16.68
N LEU A 129 -2.17 -17.13 -15.54
CA LEU A 129 -2.64 -15.74 -15.48
C LEU A 129 -1.56 -14.76 -15.93
N THR A 130 -0.31 -14.91 -15.48
CA THR A 130 0.79 -14.02 -15.90
C THR A 130 1.02 -14.11 -17.40
N ARG A 131 1.00 -15.32 -17.98
CA ARG A 131 1.11 -15.51 -19.43
C ARG A 131 -0.02 -14.83 -20.18
N LEU A 132 -1.27 -14.91 -19.70
CA LEU A 132 -2.42 -14.23 -20.34
C LEU A 132 -2.25 -12.71 -20.38
N VAL A 133 -1.67 -12.12 -19.32
CA VAL A 133 -1.37 -10.68 -19.27
C VAL A 133 -0.23 -10.31 -20.21
N GLU A 134 0.82 -11.12 -20.26
CA GLU A 134 2.00 -10.91 -21.10
C GLU A 134 1.71 -11.10 -22.60
N SER A 135 0.92 -12.11 -22.97
CA SER A 135 0.64 -12.48 -24.36
C SER A 135 -0.70 -11.94 -24.90
N GLY A 136 -1.41 -11.15 -24.12
CA GLY A 136 -2.77 -10.71 -24.43
C GLY A 136 -2.88 -9.88 -25.72
N THR A 137 -3.73 -10.32 -26.65
CA THR A 137 -4.00 -9.61 -27.90
C THR A 137 -4.94 -8.42 -27.67
N LYS A 138 -4.38 -7.21 -27.67
CA LYS A 138 -5.08 -5.93 -27.35
C LYS A 138 -6.22 -5.53 -28.32
N LEU A 139 -6.52 -6.33 -29.34
CA LEU A 139 -7.46 -6.01 -30.43
C LEU A 139 -8.88 -6.61 -30.25
N LEU A 140 -9.16 -7.26 -29.12
CA LEU A 140 -10.41 -7.98 -28.90
C LEU A 140 -11.47 -7.11 -28.18
N SER A 141 -12.74 -7.24 -28.58
CA SER A 141 -13.88 -6.43 -28.12
C SER A 141 -14.22 -6.52 -26.62
N HIS A 142 -13.63 -7.46 -25.89
CA HIS A 142 -13.78 -7.63 -24.44
C HIS A 142 -12.43 -7.74 -23.70
N TYR A 143 -11.34 -7.32 -24.35
CA TYR A 143 -10.01 -7.47 -23.78
C TYR A 143 -9.87 -6.74 -22.44
N SER A 144 -10.46 -5.55 -22.30
CA SER A 144 -10.37 -4.75 -21.07
C SER A 144 -11.05 -5.43 -19.88
N GLU A 145 -12.26 -5.92 -20.07
CA GLU A 145 -13.04 -6.62 -19.03
C GLU A 145 -12.38 -7.93 -18.62
N MET A 146 -11.96 -8.73 -19.61
CA MET A 146 -11.22 -9.98 -19.35
C MET A 146 -9.93 -9.73 -18.58
N LEU A 147 -9.17 -8.69 -18.97
CA LEU A 147 -7.94 -8.31 -18.29
C LEU A 147 -8.24 -7.86 -16.85
N ALA A 148 -9.29 -7.07 -16.63
CA ALA A 148 -9.66 -6.63 -15.28
C ALA A 148 -9.96 -7.81 -14.34
N PHE A 149 -10.71 -8.82 -14.80
CA PHE A 149 -10.93 -10.05 -14.02
C PHE A 149 -9.65 -10.86 -13.83
N THR A 150 -8.79 -10.94 -14.86
CA THR A 150 -7.49 -11.63 -14.77
C THR A 150 -6.60 -11.01 -13.70
N LEU A 151 -6.50 -9.67 -13.67
CA LEU A 151 -5.72 -8.93 -12.68
C LEU A 151 -6.34 -9.04 -11.27
N THR A 152 -7.67 -9.08 -11.18
CA THR A 152 -8.37 -9.28 -9.90
C THR A 152 -8.06 -10.66 -9.34
N ALA A 153 -8.25 -11.72 -10.13
CA ALA A 153 -7.91 -13.09 -9.73
C ALA A 153 -6.44 -13.22 -9.35
N PHE A 154 -5.53 -12.66 -10.15
CA PHE A 154 -4.11 -12.68 -9.86
C PHE A 154 -3.79 -12.02 -8.50
N LEU A 155 -4.31 -10.83 -8.24
CA LEU A 155 -4.08 -10.12 -6.98
C LEU A 155 -4.63 -10.91 -5.78
N GLU A 156 -5.88 -11.38 -5.87
CA GLU A 156 -6.50 -12.17 -4.79
C GLU A 156 -5.73 -13.46 -4.49
N LEU A 157 -5.22 -14.16 -5.52
CA LEU A 157 -4.40 -15.36 -5.32
C LEU A 157 -3.07 -15.04 -4.63
N MET A 158 -2.43 -13.92 -4.98
CA MET A 158 -1.17 -13.50 -4.39
C MET A 158 -1.33 -12.99 -2.95
N ASP A 159 -2.47 -12.37 -2.62
CA ASP A 159 -2.76 -11.83 -1.28
C ASP A 159 -2.87 -12.91 -0.19
N HIS A 160 -3.12 -14.17 -0.56
CA HIS A 160 -3.07 -15.30 0.40
C HIS A 160 -1.65 -15.61 0.90
N GLY A 161 -0.60 -15.08 0.28
CA GLY A 161 0.78 -15.28 0.71
C GLY A 161 1.31 -16.71 0.55
N ILE A 162 0.64 -17.54 -0.27
CA ILE A 162 1.05 -18.93 -0.55
C ILE A 162 2.29 -18.96 -1.46
N VAL A 163 2.41 -17.98 -2.36
CA VAL A 163 3.49 -17.87 -3.36
C VAL A 163 4.25 -16.57 -3.15
N SER A 164 5.58 -16.61 -3.29
CA SER A 164 6.39 -15.39 -3.23
C SER A 164 6.19 -14.52 -4.46
N TRP A 165 6.09 -13.21 -4.26
CA TRP A 165 6.07 -12.21 -5.33
C TRP A 165 7.33 -12.24 -6.20
N ASP A 166 8.46 -12.76 -5.70
CA ASP A 166 9.70 -12.88 -6.49
C ASP A 166 9.59 -13.89 -7.65
N MET A 167 8.55 -14.74 -7.67
CA MET A 167 8.26 -15.63 -8.79
C MET A 167 7.66 -14.90 -10.01
N VAL A 168 7.20 -13.65 -9.82
CA VAL A 168 6.59 -12.88 -10.89
C VAL A 168 7.65 -12.39 -11.87
N SER A 169 7.39 -12.60 -13.17
CA SER A 169 8.36 -12.29 -14.22
C SER A 169 8.56 -10.77 -14.38
N ILE A 170 9.75 -10.37 -14.84
CA ILE A 170 10.03 -8.96 -15.19
C ILE A 170 9.12 -8.48 -16.32
N THR A 171 8.79 -9.35 -17.27
CA THR A 171 7.89 -9.04 -18.40
C THR A 171 6.51 -8.66 -17.89
N PHE A 172 5.98 -9.41 -16.93
CA PHE A 172 4.71 -9.11 -16.27
C PHE A 172 4.77 -7.76 -15.57
N ILE A 173 5.82 -7.51 -14.76
CA ILE A 173 5.98 -6.24 -14.04
C ILE A 173 5.99 -5.05 -15.01
N LYS A 174 6.76 -5.14 -16.10
CA LYS A 174 6.81 -4.11 -17.15
C LYS A 174 5.46 -3.88 -17.80
N GLN A 175 4.68 -4.94 -18.00
CA GLN A 175 3.33 -4.81 -18.57
C GLN A 175 2.39 -4.08 -17.60
N ILE A 176 2.39 -4.45 -16.31
CA ILE A 176 1.56 -3.79 -15.30
C ILE A 176 1.98 -2.32 -15.09
N ALA A 177 3.28 -2.05 -14.97
CA ALA A 177 3.81 -0.70 -14.90
C ALA A 177 3.46 0.10 -16.17
N GLY A 178 3.48 -0.55 -17.34
CA GLY A 178 3.06 0.01 -18.61
C GLY A 178 1.59 0.47 -18.60
N TYR A 179 0.69 -0.23 -17.92
CA TYR A 179 -0.70 0.22 -17.74
C TYR A 179 -0.83 1.45 -16.85
N VAL A 180 0.05 1.62 -15.86
CA VAL A 180 0.10 2.83 -15.02
C VAL A 180 0.75 4.00 -15.76
N SER A 181 1.71 3.74 -16.64
CA SER A 181 2.47 4.76 -17.37
C SER A 181 1.74 5.33 -18.59
N GLN A 182 0.68 4.67 -19.07
CA GLN A 182 -0.08 5.07 -20.26
C GLN A 182 -1.12 6.18 -19.96
N PRO A 183 -1.28 7.20 -20.84
CA PRO A 183 -2.21 8.31 -20.60
C PRO A 183 -3.70 7.93 -20.59
N MET A 184 -4.06 6.84 -21.26
CA MET A 184 -5.45 6.43 -21.46
C MET A 184 -5.58 4.92 -21.31
N VAL A 185 -5.89 4.49 -20.09
CA VAL A 185 -6.17 3.09 -19.73
C VAL A 185 -7.53 3.03 -19.07
N ASP A 186 -8.22 1.91 -19.24
CA ASP A 186 -9.48 1.66 -18.56
C ASP A 186 -9.32 1.80 -17.03
N VAL A 187 -10.30 2.43 -16.39
CA VAL A 187 -10.27 2.72 -14.94
C VAL A 187 -10.08 1.45 -14.12
N SER A 188 -10.75 0.35 -14.49
CA SER A 188 -10.65 -0.91 -13.74
C SER A 188 -9.26 -1.53 -13.86
N ILE A 189 -8.65 -1.47 -15.05
CA ILE A 189 -7.29 -1.95 -15.30
C ILE A 189 -6.29 -1.11 -14.51
N LEU A 190 -6.41 0.22 -14.55
CA LEU A 190 -5.52 1.12 -13.82
C LEU A 190 -5.60 0.87 -12.31
N GLN A 191 -6.81 0.74 -11.76
CA GLN A 191 -7.02 0.44 -10.35
C GLN A 191 -6.32 -0.86 -9.92
N ARG A 192 -6.53 -1.95 -10.67
CA ARG A 192 -5.89 -3.24 -10.37
C ARG A 192 -4.38 -3.19 -10.57
N SER A 193 -3.90 -2.45 -11.58
CA SER A 193 -2.48 -2.30 -11.84
C SER A 193 -1.78 -1.56 -10.69
N LEU A 194 -2.35 -0.46 -10.20
CA LEU A 194 -1.82 0.26 -9.04
C LEU A 194 -1.79 -0.63 -7.78
N ALA A 195 -2.87 -1.37 -7.52
CA ALA A 195 -2.96 -2.28 -6.37
C ALA A 195 -1.92 -3.43 -6.43
N ILE A 196 -1.70 -4.00 -7.63
CA ILE A 196 -0.69 -5.03 -7.84
C ILE A 196 0.71 -4.47 -7.59
N LEU A 197 1.03 -3.28 -8.11
CA LEU A 197 2.34 -2.66 -7.93
C LEU A 197 2.58 -2.27 -6.46
N GLU A 198 1.55 -1.77 -5.77
CA GLU A 198 1.61 -1.50 -4.33
C GLU A 198 1.98 -2.78 -3.57
N SER A 199 1.25 -3.87 -3.83
CA SER A 199 1.47 -5.16 -3.17
C SER A 199 2.85 -5.72 -3.48
N MET A 200 3.34 -5.61 -4.73
CA MET A 200 4.70 -6.00 -5.09
C MET A 200 5.76 -5.22 -4.30
N VAL A 201 5.61 -3.89 -4.21
CA VAL A 201 6.54 -3.02 -3.47
C VAL A 201 6.56 -3.41 -1.99
N LEU A 202 5.39 -3.57 -1.37
CA LEU A 202 5.27 -3.90 0.05
C LEU A 202 5.84 -5.29 0.40
N ASN A 203 5.79 -6.24 -0.52
CA ASN A 203 6.19 -7.62 -0.26
C ASN A 203 7.60 -7.99 -0.74
N SER A 204 8.29 -7.19 -1.58
CA SER A 204 9.65 -7.51 -2.03
C SER A 204 10.55 -6.29 -2.29
N GLN A 205 11.74 -6.29 -1.69
CA GLN A 205 12.74 -5.24 -1.91
C GLN A 205 13.31 -5.26 -3.34
N THR A 206 13.41 -6.45 -3.97
CA THR A 206 13.91 -6.57 -5.34
C THR A 206 12.90 -6.01 -6.33
N LEU A 207 11.60 -6.22 -6.07
CA LEU A 207 10.53 -5.68 -6.89
C LEU A 207 10.38 -4.17 -6.71
N TYR A 208 10.56 -3.65 -5.50
CA TYR A 208 10.63 -2.21 -5.25
C TYR A 208 11.62 -1.51 -6.19
N GLN A 209 12.85 -2.03 -6.31
CA GLN A 209 13.87 -1.43 -7.17
C GLN A 209 13.42 -1.39 -8.64
N LYS A 210 12.89 -2.51 -9.14
CA LYS A 210 12.39 -2.60 -10.53
C LYS A 210 11.22 -1.64 -10.77
N ILE A 211 10.27 -1.55 -9.84
CA ILE A 211 9.10 -0.68 -9.98
C ILE A 211 9.49 0.80 -9.94
N ALA A 212 10.45 1.17 -9.09
CA ALA A 212 10.99 2.53 -9.02
C ALA A 212 11.72 2.95 -10.31
N GLU A 213 12.26 2.00 -11.08
CA GLU A 213 12.88 2.26 -12.39
C GLU A 213 11.84 2.38 -13.52
N GLU A 214 10.73 1.64 -13.45
CA GLU A 214 9.71 1.59 -14.52
C GLU A 214 8.68 2.73 -14.46
N ILE A 215 8.46 3.33 -13.28
CA ILE A 215 7.43 4.36 -13.08
C ILE A 215 8.04 5.68 -12.61
N THR A 216 7.75 6.75 -13.34
CA THR A 216 8.21 8.09 -12.96
C THR A 216 7.27 8.73 -11.93
N VAL A 217 7.85 9.59 -11.08
CA VAL A 217 7.12 10.45 -10.13
C VAL A 217 6.00 11.24 -10.81
N GLY A 218 6.25 11.77 -12.01
CA GLY A 218 5.27 12.57 -12.76
C GLY A 218 4.04 11.76 -13.18
N GLN A 219 4.23 10.50 -13.60
CA GLN A 219 3.14 9.61 -13.99
C GLN A 219 2.25 9.29 -12.78
N LEU A 220 2.85 8.94 -11.63
CA LEU A 220 2.10 8.67 -10.40
C LEU A 220 1.27 9.87 -9.94
N ILE A 221 1.87 11.06 -9.99
CA ILE A 221 1.19 12.30 -9.62
C ILE A 221 0.03 12.61 -10.56
N SER A 222 0.15 12.31 -11.86
CA SER A 222 -0.92 12.58 -12.83
C SER A 222 -2.22 11.83 -12.49
N HIS A 223 -2.11 10.65 -11.89
CA HIS A 223 -3.26 9.85 -11.43
C HIS A 223 -4.00 10.47 -10.24
N LEU A 224 -3.41 11.45 -9.56
CA LEU A 224 -4.10 12.21 -8.51
C LEU A 224 -5.01 13.30 -9.07
N GLN A 225 -4.79 13.70 -10.33
CA GLN A 225 -5.52 14.81 -10.96
C GLN A 225 -6.84 14.37 -11.60
N VAL A 226 -7.14 13.07 -11.60
CA VAL A 226 -8.42 12.52 -12.07
C VAL A 226 -9.53 12.75 -11.05
N SER A 227 -10.79 12.66 -11.50
CA SER A 227 -11.97 12.83 -10.63
C SER A 227 -12.35 11.56 -9.84
N ASN A 228 -11.76 10.41 -10.18
CA ASN A 228 -12.04 9.14 -9.52
C ASN A 228 -11.22 8.97 -8.24
N GLN A 229 -11.90 9.05 -7.09
CA GLN A 229 -11.28 8.92 -5.77
C GLN A 229 -10.64 7.56 -5.50
N GLU A 230 -11.12 6.47 -6.10
CA GLU A 230 -10.49 5.17 -5.93
C GLU A 230 -9.11 5.15 -6.60
N ILE A 231 -8.98 5.68 -7.82
CA ILE A 231 -7.69 5.84 -8.50
C ILE A 231 -6.76 6.73 -7.67
N GLN A 232 -7.26 7.86 -7.16
CA GLN A 232 -6.47 8.72 -6.28
C GLN A 232 -5.98 7.95 -5.04
N THR A 233 -6.83 7.10 -4.45
CA THR A 233 -6.49 6.31 -3.24
C THR A 233 -5.37 5.33 -3.53
N TYR A 234 -5.50 4.53 -4.59
CA TYR A 234 -4.45 3.57 -4.98
C TYR A 234 -3.15 4.25 -5.45
N ALA A 235 -3.25 5.43 -6.09
CA ALA A 235 -2.08 6.20 -6.46
C ALA A 235 -1.30 6.70 -5.23
N ILE A 236 -1.99 7.23 -4.20
CA ILE A 236 -1.34 7.60 -2.93
C ILE A 236 -0.82 6.37 -2.20
N ALA A 237 -1.57 5.26 -2.21
CA ALA A 237 -1.14 4.01 -1.58
C ALA A 237 0.17 3.48 -2.18
N LEU A 238 0.31 3.49 -3.50
CA LEU A 238 1.56 3.16 -4.18
C LEU A 238 2.69 4.15 -3.85
N ILE A 239 2.40 5.46 -3.78
CA ILE A 239 3.41 6.46 -3.34
C ILE A 239 3.87 6.17 -1.91
N ASN A 240 2.93 5.88 -0.99
CA ASN A 240 3.22 5.52 0.39
C ASN A 240 4.07 4.24 0.46
N ALA A 241 3.74 3.22 -0.32
CA ALA A 241 4.51 1.98 -0.39
C ALA A 241 5.96 2.23 -0.86
N LEU A 242 6.14 3.08 -1.88
CA LEU A 242 7.48 3.48 -2.36
C LEU A 242 8.27 4.21 -1.26
N PHE A 243 7.66 5.15 -0.54
CA PHE A 243 8.31 5.84 0.58
C PHE A 243 8.67 4.89 1.72
N LEU A 244 7.76 3.98 2.08
CA LEU A 244 7.94 3.04 3.17
C LEU A 244 9.08 2.05 2.91
N LYS A 245 9.25 1.63 1.65
CA LYS A 245 10.28 0.66 1.22
C LYS A 245 11.58 1.29 0.72
N ALA A 246 11.60 2.60 0.53
CA ALA A 246 12.80 3.31 0.15
C ALA A 246 13.90 3.16 1.23
N PRO A 247 15.13 2.78 0.84
CA PRO A 247 16.31 2.84 1.71
C PRO A 247 16.48 4.22 2.34
N GLU A 248 16.97 4.29 3.58
CA GLU A 248 17.10 5.53 4.34
C GLU A 248 17.85 6.63 3.58
N ASP A 249 18.95 6.26 2.91
CA ASP A 249 19.78 7.15 2.09
C ASP A 249 19.05 7.73 0.86
N LYS A 250 17.97 7.10 0.41
CA LYS A 250 17.18 7.51 -0.77
C LYS A 250 15.85 8.15 -0.45
N ARG A 251 15.34 8.02 0.79
CA ARG A 251 14.02 8.57 1.17
C ARG A 251 13.93 10.08 0.97
N GLN A 252 14.98 10.80 1.36
CA GLN A 252 15.00 12.26 1.23
C GLN A 252 15.05 12.72 -0.24
N GLU A 253 15.84 12.02 -1.08
CA GLU A 253 15.90 12.29 -2.52
C GLU A 253 14.55 12.07 -3.19
N MET A 254 13.89 10.94 -2.88
CA MET A 254 12.54 10.64 -3.36
C MET A 254 11.53 11.71 -2.92
N ALA A 255 11.56 12.12 -1.65
CA ALA A 255 10.69 13.17 -1.12
C ALA A 255 10.87 14.49 -1.90
N ASN A 256 12.12 14.86 -2.16
CA ASN A 256 12.45 16.05 -2.92
C ASN A 256 11.91 15.97 -4.37
N ALA A 257 12.02 14.80 -5.02
CA ALA A 257 11.48 14.60 -6.37
C ALA A 257 9.94 14.77 -6.43
N PHE A 258 9.20 14.23 -5.47
CA PHE A 258 7.76 14.42 -5.37
C PHE A 258 7.37 15.88 -5.04
N ALA A 259 8.12 16.54 -4.14
CA ALA A 259 7.90 17.93 -3.79
C ALA A 259 8.13 18.87 -4.97
N GLN A 260 9.19 18.66 -5.76
CA GLN A 260 9.49 19.42 -6.98
C GLN A 260 8.40 19.31 -8.04
N LYS A 261 7.67 18.19 -8.06
CA LYS A 261 6.52 17.96 -8.94
C LYS A 261 5.18 18.34 -8.30
N HIS A 262 5.22 19.13 -7.22
CA HIS A 262 4.05 19.72 -6.56
C HIS A 262 3.06 18.72 -5.95
N LEU A 263 3.51 17.53 -5.52
CA LEU A 263 2.64 16.51 -4.91
C LEU A 263 1.69 17.10 -3.84
N ARG A 264 2.22 17.92 -2.91
CA ARG A 264 1.44 18.54 -1.83
C ARG A 264 0.31 19.43 -2.36
N SER A 265 0.60 20.26 -3.36
CA SER A 265 -0.39 21.18 -3.95
C SER A 265 -1.47 20.41 -4.70
N ILE A 266 -1.07 19.34 -5.40
CA ILE A 266 -1.99 18.47 -6.15
C ILE A 266 -2.93 17.74 -5.19
N ILE A 267 -2.42 17.15 -4.11
CA ILE A 267 -3.26 16.54 -3.06
C ILE A 267 -4.21 17.58 -2.45
N LEU A 268 -3.71 18.79 -2.15
CA LEU A 268 -4.54 19.85 -1.59
C LEU A 268 -5.72 20.21 -2.50
N ASN A 269 -5.48 20.35 -3.81
CA ASN A 269 -6.50 20.82 -4.75
C ASN A 269 -7.43 19.70 -5.24
N HIS A 270 -6.89 18.50 -5.52
CA HIS A 270 -7.66 17.42 -6.14
C HIS A 270 -8.25 16.42 -5.15
N VAL A 271 -7.71 16.32 -3.93
CA VAL A 271 -8.18 15.40 -2.89
C VAL A 271 -8.82 16.17 -1.73
N ILE A 272 -8.08 17.05 -1.06
CA ILE A 272 -8.56 17.75 0.15
C ILE A 272 -9.66 18.76 -0.16
N ARG A 273 -9.47 19.55 -1.22
CA ARG A 273 -10.46 20.50 -1.74
C ARG A 273 -11.25 19.95 -2.92
N GLY A 274 -11.16 18.64 -3.16
CA GLY A 274 -11.88 17.98 -4.23
C GLY A 274 -13.40 18.06 -4.04
N ASN A 275 -14.15 17.90 -5.14
CA ASN A 275 -15.61 17.99 -5.12
C ASN A 275 -16.29 16.82 -4.38
N ARG A 276 -15.57 15.73 -4.13
CA ARG A 276 -16.10 14.52 -3.46
C ARG A 276 -15.62 14.47 -2.01
N PRO A 277 -16.46 14.08 -1.06
CA PRO A 277 -16.04 13.92 0.33
C PRO A 277 -14.97 12.84 0.44
N ILE A 278 -14.01 13.03 1.35
CA ILE A 278 -12.96 12.05 1.63
C ILE A 278 -13.57 10.84 2.34
N LYS A 279 -13.37 9.65 1.76
CA LYS A 279 -13.73 8.35 2.37
C LYS A 279 -12.64 7.86 3.34
N THR A 280 -12.97 6.86 4.15
CA THR A 280 -12.10 6.29 5.19
C THR A 280 -10.75 5.82 4.64
N GLU A 281 -10.74 5.13 3.50
CA GLU A 281 -9.53 4.57 2.88
C GLU A 281 -8.59 5.69 2.42
N MET A 282 -9.13 6.72 1.78
CA MET A 282 -8.35 7.90 1.38
C MET A 282 -7.83 8.66 2.61
N ALA A 283 -8.65 8.84 3.65
CA ALA A 283 -8.21 9.49 4.88
C ALA A 283 -7.04 8.72 5.54
N HIS A 284 -7.10 7.38 5.53
CA HIS A 284 -6.02 6.55 6.00
C HIS A 284 -4.74 6.75 5.17
N GLN A 285 -4.84 6.79 3.84
CA GLN A 285 -3.67 7.03 2.98
C GLN A 285 -3.04 8.41 3.19
N LEU A 286 -3.84 9.45 3.44
CA LEU A 286 -3.35 10.78 3.80
C LEU A 286 -2.65 10.79 5.16
N TYR A 287 -3.19 10.06 6.15
CA TYR A 287 -2.55 9.88 7.45
C TYR A 287 -1.17 9.20 7.30
N VAL A 288 -1.10 8.09 6.56
CA VAL A 288 0.16 7.38 6.31
C VAL A 288 1.18 8.30 5.63
N LEU A 289 0.76 9.02 4.58
CA LEU A 289 1.63 9.97 3.89
C LEU A 289 2.17 11.06 4.82
N GLN A 290 1.32 11.59 5.71
CA GLN A 290 1.72 12.60 6.68
C GLN A 290 2.75 12.06 7.67
N VAL A 291 2.54 10.85 8.19
CA VAL A 291 3.51 10.17 9.07
C VAL A 291 4.85 9.99 8.36
N LEU A 292 4.84 9.44 7.13
CA LEU A 292 6.06 9.25 6.33
C LEU A 292 6.79 10.56 6.05
N THR A 293 6.04 11.64 5.79
CA THR A 293 6.62 12.97 5.56
C THR A 293 7.27 13.54 6.82
N PHE A 294 6.64 13.38 8.00
CA PHE A 294 7.24 13.84 9.25
C PHE A 294 8.46 13.02 9.66
N ASN A 295 8.48 11.72 9.37
CA ASN A 295 9.63 10.85 9.68
C ASN A 295 10.89 11.25 8.89
N LEU A 296 10.78 12.00 7.78
CA LEU A 296 11.95 12.57 7.11
C LEU A 296 12.75 13.53 8.00
N LEU A 297 12.12 14.12 9.02
CA LEU A 297 12.77 15.02 9.96
C LEU A 297 13.49 14.28 11.10
N GLU A 298 13.26 12.98 11.26
CA GLU A 298 13.79 12.19 12.37
C GLU A 298 15.32 12.15 12.37
N GLU A 299 15.93 11.97 11.18
CA GLU A 299 17.39 11.96 11.05
C GLU A 299 18.00 13.27 11.58
N ARG A 300 17.47 14.42 11.13
CA ARG A 300 17.92 15.75 11.58
C ARG A 300 17.59 16.01 13.05
N MET A 301 16.46 15.51 13.53
CA MET A 301 16.05 15.61 14.94
C MET A 301 17.05 14.89 15.86
N MET A 302 17.57 13.75 15.41
CA MET A 302 18.48 12.90 16.18
C MET A 302 19.97 13.14 15.86
N THR A 303 20.28 13.96 14.85
CA THR A 303 21.64 14.36 14.53
C THR A 303 22.15 15.39 15.54
N LYS A 304 23.23 15.07 16.24
CA LYS A 304 23.95 16.01 17.09
C LYS A 304 24.84 16.90 16.23
N MET A 305 24.94 18.18 16.58
CA MET A 305 25.93 19.07 15.99
C MET A 305 27.34 18.60 16.35
N ASP A 306 28.29 18.68 15.41
CA ASP A 306 29.71 18.56 15.73
C ASP A 306 30.26 19.96 16.09
N PRO A 307 30.64 20.22 17.35
CA PRO A 307 31.15 21.53 17.75
C PRO A 307 32.50 21.91 17.14
N ASN A 308 33.18 20.98 16.48
CA ASN A 308 34.45 21.22 15.79
C ASN A 308 34.28 21.44 14.29
N ASP A 309 33.12 21.09 13.72
CA ASP A 309 32.83 21.31 12.31
C ASP A 309 32.59 22.79 12.04
N GLN A 310 33.51 23.40 11.29
CA GLN A 310 33.44 24.81 10.95
C GLN A 310 32.18 25.16 10.14
N ALA A 311 31.77 24.30 9.20
CA ALA A 311 30.63 24.59 8.34
C ALA A 311 29.33 24.63 9.14
N GLN A 312 29.17 23.78 10.15
CA GLN A 312 28.01 23.81 11.04
C GLN A 312 28.04 25.05 11.93
N ARG A 313 29.21 25.44 12.44
CA ARG A 313 29.39 26.66 13.25
C ARG A 313 29.09 27.92 12.47
N ASP A 314 29.41 27.95 11.18
CA ASP A 314 29.13 29.07 10.28
C ASP A 314 27.61 29.34 10.19
N ILE A 315 26.77 28.32 10.36
CA ILE A 315 25.31 28.49 10.43
C ILE A 315 24.90 29.31 11.67
N ILE A 316 25.49 29.02 12.83
CA ILE A 316 25.24 29.80 14.06
C ILE A 316 25.80 31.22 13.93
N PHE A 317 26.95 31.37 13.27
CA PHE A 317 27.50 32.68 12.97
C PHE A 317 26.57 33.49 12.06
N GLU A 318 25.96 32.86 11.05
CA GLU A 318 25.00 33.50 10.16
C GLU A 318 23.74 33.95 10.91
N LEU A 319 23.21 33.15 11.85
CA LEU A 319 22.11 33.56 12.72
C LEU A 319 22.44 34.84 13.50
N ARG A 320 23.61 34.86 14.13
CA ARG A 320 24.13 36.06 14.83
C ARG A 320 24.24 37.26 13.90
N ARG A 321 24.80 37.06 12.71
CA ARG A 321 25.00 38.12 11.71
C ARG A 321 23.67 38.73 11.31
N ILE A 322 22.65 37.92 11.04
CA ILE A 322 21.31 38.39 10.66
C ILE A 322 20.67 39.21 11.80
N ALA A 323 20.84 38.80 13.05
CA ALA A 323 20.25 39.48 14.21
C ALA A 323 20.90 40.83 14.54
N PHE A 324 22.24 40.90 14.57
CA PHE A 324 22.96 42.07 15.12
C PHE A 324 23.71 42.89 14.09
N ASP A 325 24.16 42.29 12.99
CA ASP A 325 25.00 43.01 12.03
C ASP A 325 24.15 43.89 11.08
N ALA A 326 22.82 43.77 11.08
CA ALA A 326 21.91 44.72 10.43
C ALA A 326 21.84 46.10 11.13
N GLU A 327 22.21 46.18 12.42
CA GLU A 327 22.22 47.43 13.19
C GLU A 327 23.62 48.05 13.33
N SER A 328 24.70 47.30 13.05
CA SER A 328 26.07 47.66 13.43
C SER A 328 26.93 48.22 12.29
N ASP A 329 26.37 48.96 11.34
CA ASP A 329 27.11 49.51 10.18
C ASP A 329 28.04 50.71 10.52
N SER A 330 28.32 50.99 11.80
CA SER A 330 29.02 52.23 12.19
C SER A 330 30.34 52.09 12.96
N ASN A 331 30.87 50.90 13.31
CA ASN A 331 32.04 50.87 14.22
C ASN A 331 33.08 49.75 14.11
N THR A 332 33.17 49.00 13.02
CA THR A 332 34.28 48.04 12.83
C THR A 332 35.53 48.72 12.28
N VAL A 333 36.24 49.46 13.13
CA VAL A 333 37.60 49.95 12.83
C VAL A 333 38.53 48.73 12.64
N PRO A 334 39.27 48.61 11.52
CA PRO A 334 40.21 47.52 11.30
C PRO A 334 41.38 47.67 12.29
N GLY A 335 41.36 46.87 13.36
CA GLY A 335 42.33 46.95 14.45
C GLY A 335 41.86 46.42 15.80
N SER A 336 40.56 46.07 15.94
CA SER A 336 40.04 45.44 17.17
C SER A 336 40.65 44.05 17.37
N GLY A 337 41.45 43.91 18.45
CA GLY A 337 42.13 42.67 18.84
C GLY A 337 41.19 41.47 18.89
N THR A 338 41.73 40.28 18.58
CA THR A 338 41.00 39.00 18.55
C THR A 338 40.21 38.71 19.82
N GLU A 339 40.69 39.16 20.98
CA GLU A 339 40.01 39.02 22.27
C GLU A 339 38.75 39.90 22.39
N LYS A 340 38.78 41.13 21.86
CA LYS A 340 37.61 42.02 21.87
C LYS A 340 36.48 41.48 21.00
N ARG A 341 36.81 40.88 19.85
CA ARG A 341 35.83 40.20 18.97
C ARG A 341 35.22 38.96 19.62
N LYS A 342 36.03 38.14 20.30
CA LYS A 342 35.53 36.97 21.04
C LYS A 342 34.56 37.36 22.15
N ALA A 343 34.88 38.40 22.93
CA ALA A 343 34.00 38.90 23.99
C ALA A 343 32.65 39.42 23.45
N MET A 344 32.68 40.10 22.30
CA MET A 344 31.46 40.55 21.60
C MET A 344 30.59 39.37 21.18
N TYR A 345 31.17 38.35 20.51
CA TYR A 345 30.42 37.17 20.10
C TYR A 345 29.80 36.42 21.28
N THR A 346 30.52 36.28 22.40
CA THR A 346 29.97 35.68 23.61
C THR A 346 28.78 36.47 24.18
N LYS A 347 28.82 37.81 24.12
CA LYS A 347 27.69 38.65 24.52
C LYS A 347 26.50 38.45 23.57
N ASP A 348 26.75 38.42 22.28
CA ASP A 348 25.71 38.27 21.25
C ASP A 348 25.02 36.91 21.37
N TYR A 349 25.77 35.83 21.58
CA TYR A 349 25.20 34.50 21.81
C TYR A 349 24.39 34.42 23.12
N LYS A 350 24.81 35.16 24.15
CA LYS A 350 24.00 35.32 25.36
C LYS A 350 22.69 36.08 25.08
N MET A 351 22.73 37.11 24.24
CA MET A 351 21.54 37.87 23.85
C MET A 351 20.59 37.05 22.97
N LEU A 352 21.12 36.15 22.13
CA LEU A 352 20.34 35.17 21.37
C LEU A 352 19.73 34.05 22.23
N GLY A 353 20.00 34.04 23.54
CA GLY A 353 19.40 33.08 24.47
C GLY A 353 20.06 31.70 24.48
N PHE A 354 21.25 31.53 23.89
CA PHE A 354 22.00 30.28 24.03
C PHE A 354 22.40 30.04 25.48
N THR A 355 22.41 28.78 25.91
CA THR A 355 22.88 28.38 27.25
C THR A 355 24.41 28.44 27.31
N ASN A 356 25.11 27.88 26.32
CA ASN A 356 26.55 27.98 26.22
C ASN A 356 26.99 29.19 25.39
N HIS A 357 27.18 30.33 26.05
CA HIS A 357 27.54 31.59 25.37
C HIS A 357 28.93 31.57 24.73
N ILE A 358 29.83 30.71 25.20
CA ILE A 358 31.21 30.63 24.68
C ILE A 358 31.25 29.76 23.43
N ASN A 359 30.51 28.65 23.45
CA ASN A 359 30.38 27.74 22.32
C ASN A 359 28.92 27.28 22.16
N PRO A 360 28.07 28.06 21.46
CA PRO A 360 26.65 27.75 21.28
C PRO A 360 26.40 26.44 20.51
N ALA A 361 27.40 25.91 19.81
CA ALA A 361 27.30 24.61 19.14
C ALA A 361 27.01 23.46 20.13
N MET A 362 27.42 23.61 21.40
CA MET A 362 27.16 22.61 22.43
C MET A 362 25.67 22.42 22.72
N ASP A 363 24.85 23.46 22.55
CA ASP A 363 23.41 23.40 22.81
C ASP A 363 22.71 22.45 21.81
N PHE A 364 23.25 22.33 20.59
CA PHE A 364 22.73 21.44 19.52
C PHE A 364 23.30 20.02 19.57
N THR A 365 24.07 19.68 20.62
CA THR A 365 24.49 18.28 20.88
C THR A 365 23.42 17.49 21.63
N GLN A 366 22.40 18.16 22.17
CA GLN A 366 21.24 17.55 22.79
C GLN A 366 20.28 17.05 21.71
N THR A 367 19.87 15.78 21.79
CA THR A 367 18.89 15.17 20.90
C THR A 367 17.82 14.45 21.73
N PRO A 368 16.52 14.53 21.37
CA PRO A 368 15.93 15.25 20.23
C PRO A 368 15.98 16.79 20.40
N PRO A 369 15.37 17.55 19.46
CA PRO A 369 15.84 18.79 18.78
C PRO A 369 17.35 19.06 18.60
N GLY A 370 18.11 18.12 18.05
CA GLY A 370 19.50 18.39 17.66
C GLY A 370 19.61 19.39 16.50
N MET A 371 20.21 18.96 15.40
CA MET A 371 20.41 19.84 14.25
C MET A 371 19.11 20.37 13.63
N LEU A 372 17.98 19.67 13.80
CA LEU A 372 16.67 20.16 13.37
C LEU A 372 16.27 21.50 14.03
N ALA A 373 16.68 21.75 15.28
CA ALA A 373 16.43 23.05 15.91
C ALA A 373 17.20 24.17 15.22
N LEU A 374 18.47 23.91 14.86
CA LEU A 374 19.30 24.86 14.12
C LEU A 374 18.71 25.14 12.73
N ASP A 375 18.22 24.11 12.05
CA ASP A 375 17.55 24.23 10.75
C ASP A 375 16.30 25.14 10.86
N ASN A 376 15.49 24.96 11.92
CA ASN A 376 14.31 25.79 12.17
C ASN A 376 14.66 27.26 12.47
N MET A 377 15.69 27.51 13.28
CA MET A 377 16.17 28.87 13.55
C MET A 377 16.65 29.55 12.27
N LEU A 378 17.43 28.84 11.45
CA LEU A 378 17.91 29.36 10.18
C LEU A 378 16.77 29.63 9.19
N TYR A 379 15.76 28.74 9.16
CA TYR A 379 14.57 28.94 8.35
C TYR A 379 13.84 30.23 8.76
N LEU A 380 13.61 30.43 10.07
CA LEU A 380 12.97 31.65 10.57
C LEU A 380 13.79 32.90 10.22
N ALA A 381 15.11 32.86 10.43
CA ALA A 381 16.00 33.99 10.14
C ALA A 381 16.04 34.36 8.65
N LYS A 382 16.00 33.38 7.74
CA LYS A 382 16.08 33.62 6.29
C LYS A 382 14.74 33.97 5.65
N PHE A 383 13.66 33.31 6.05
CA PHE A 383 12.35 33.45 5.39
C PHE A 383 11.40 34.41 6.12
N HIS A 384 11.63 34.67 7.40
CA HIS A 384 10.85 35.58 8.23
C HIS A 384 11.77 36.51 9.03
N GLN A 385 12.76 37.09 8.35
CA GLN A 385 13.83 37.89 8.96
C GLN A 385 13.33 38.98 9.92
N ASP A 386 12.30 39.74 9.55
CA ASP A 386 11.72 40.78 10.43
C ASP A 386 11.16 40.21 11.74
N THR A 387 10.59 39.01 11.68
CA THR A 387 10.09 38.32 12.88
C THR A 387 11.25 37.80 13.72
N TYR A 388 12.30 37.28 13.08
CA TYR A 388 13.51 36.82 13.77
C TYR A 388 14.24 37.96 14.48
N ILE A 389 14.43 39.11 13.84
CA ILE A 389 15.11 40.28 14.41
C ILE A 389 14.29 40.90 15.56
N ARG A 390 12.96 40.88 15.44
CA ARG A 390 12.06 41.45 16.45
C ARG A 390 12.01 40.63 17.74
N VAL A 391 12.15 39.30 17.64
CA VAL A 391 12.18 38.37 18.78
C VAL A 391 13.54 38.45 19.44
#